data_AF-A0AAU3TAA3-F1
#
_entry.id   AF-A0AAU3TAA3-F1
#
_cell.length_a   1.000
_cell.length_b   1.000
_cell.length_c   1.000
_cell.angle_alpha   90.00
_cell.angle_beta   90.00
_cell.angle_gamma   90.00
#
_symmetry.space_group_name_H-M   'P 1'
#
loop_
_entity.id
_entity.type
_entity.pdbx_description
1 polymer ?
#
loop_
_entity_poly.entity_id
_entity_poly.type
_entity_poly.pdbx_seq_one_letter_code
_entity_poly.pdbx_strand_id
1 'polypeptide(L)'
;MNDQADGADGERRISTRQAAELLGVKPATVYAYVSRGQLTSRRDPVGRGSSFDAREVAELARRNRREAASPPGAALAVRTSLTLIEPDRYYFRGVDAVELAARYRYEEVAEWLWTGALPRGVRFAAPPQALAAARRAVAALPEHSGPIDRLRVATAAAAVTDPLRFDLSAEAVLGSARCLIPTLAAALPVLGRTESGAGTLAEQLWCRLTERQPDPAALSTLDLALTLLIDHDLAASTLAVRVAASARAHPYAAVSAGLGALEGPLHGAAGRLAHRMLVEALERGGAAPVVADHLRAGRRVPGLGHRLYEGEDPRATALFARLEDVPQAGPALAAAREVVATAAARRDGLHANVDLALAVLTVSCGMPAEAGETVFAVSRTAGWIAHALEEYQERPLRMRPSGQYQGPRPPRPLP
;
A
#
# COMPACT_ATOMS: atom_id res chain seq x y z
N MET A 1 24.66 46.56 25.09
CA MET A 1 26.08 46.57 24.69
C MET A 1 26.64 45.24 25.14
N ASN A 2 26.78 44.32 24.17
CA ASN A 2 27.58 43.09 24.08
C ASN A 2 27.78 42.19 25.32
N ASP A 3 27.84 40.87 25.24
CA ASP A 3 27.60 39.81 24.23
C ASP A 3 28.05 38.52 24.96
N GLN A 4 27.74 37.34 24.41
CA GLN A 4 28.17 35.99 24.84
C GLN A 4 27.28 35.27 25.87
N ALA A 5 26.12 34.83 25.38
CA ALA A 5 25.59 33.53 25.74
C ALA A 5 26.24 32.49 24.82
N ASP A 6 27.35 31.89 25.29
CA ASP A 6 28.05 30.83 24.57
C ASP A 6 27.66 29.45 25.13
N GLY A 7 27.46 28.49 24.22
CA GLY A 7 26.68 27.27 24.42
C GLY A 7 27.28 26.23 25.38
N ALA A 8 26.39 25.45 26.01
CA ALA A 8 26.74 24.23 26.74
C ALA A 8 25.59 23.21 26.75
N ASP A 9 25.17 22.69 25.59
CA ASP A 9 24.56 21.34 25.55
C ASP A 9 25.72 20.33 25.55
N GLY A 10 26.32 20.14 26.74
CA GLY A 10 27.53 19.35 26.91
C GLY A 10 27.32 17.89 26.51
N GLU A 11 28.09 17.42 25.51
CA GLU A 11 28.24 16.01 25.14
C GLU A 11 28.47 15.16 26.41
N ARG A 12 27.43 14.47 26.89
CA ARG A 12 27.55 13.57 28.04
C ARG A 12 28.40 12.37 27.63
N ARG A 13 29.71 12.44 27.89
CA ARG A 13 30.64 11.35 27.61
C ARG A 13 30.63 10.34 28.76
N ILE A 14 30.65 9.06 28.40
CA ILE A 14 30.61 7.93 29.34
C ILE A 14 31.89 7.10 29.26
N SER A 15 32.24 6.46 30.36
CA SER A 15 33.44 5.60 30.45
C SER A 15 33.28 4.31 29.63
N THR A 16 34.40 3.64 29.34
CA THR A 16 34.39 2.32 28.67
C THR A 16 33.51 1.29 29.39
N ARG A 17 33.48 1.31 30.74
CA ARG A 17 32.68 0.39 31.55
C ARG A 17 31.18 0.65 31.39
N GLN A 18 30.77 1.92 31.47
CA GLN A 18 29.38 2.32 31.25
C GLN A 18 28.92 2.04 29.82
N ALA A 19 29.78 2.25 28.82
CA ALA A 19 29.49 1.91 27.45
C ALA A 19 29.30 0.39 27.26
N ALA A 20 30.15 -0.42 27.89
CA ALA A 20 30.05 -1.89 27.88
C ALA A 20 28.74 -2.37 28.52
N GLU A 21 28.35 -1.79 29.65
CA GLU A 21 27.08 -2.08 30.34
C GLU A 21 25.87 -1.71 29.48
N LEU A 22 25.85 -0.54 28.84
CA LEU A 22 24.77 -0.12 27.94
C LEU A 22 24.64 -0.98 26.67
N LEU A 23 25.77 -1.48 26.16
CA LEU A 23 25.81 -2.35 24.98
C LEU A 23 25.59 -3.83 25.32
N GLY A 24 25.63 -4.21 26.60
CA GLY A 24 25.54 -5.60 27.04
C GLY A 24 26.74 -6.47 26.62
N VAL A 25 27.94 -5.88 26.52
CA VAL A 25 29.17 -6.56 26.06
C VAL A 25 30.33 -6.42 27.07
N LYS A 26 31.45 -7.12 26.84
CA LYS A 26 32.67 -6.94 27.63
C LYS A 26 33.39 -5.62 27.23
N PRO A 27 34.12 -4.95 28.13
CA PRO A 27 34.87 -3.72 27.80
C PRO A 27 35.81 -3.84 26.61
N ALA A 28 36.44 -5.01 26.41
CA ALA A 28 37.29 -5.28 25.24
C ALA A 28 36.51 -5.19 23.90
N THR A 29 35.24 -5.57 23.90
CA THR A 29 34.36 -5.52 22.73
C THR A 29 33.99 -4.08 22.35
N VAL A 30 33.99 -3.15 23.31
CA VAL A 30 33.75 -1.71 23.03
C VAL A 30 34.84 -1.15 22.11
N TYR A 31 36.10 -1.52 22.33
CA TYR A 31 37.21 -1.12 21.44
C TYR A 31 37.14 -1.76 20.05
N ALA A 32 36.54 -2.94 19.93
CA ALA A 32 36.28 -3.55 18.62
C ALA A 32 35.27 -2.74 17.81
N TYR A 33 34.26 -2.13 18.44
CA TYR A 33 33.33 -1.21 17.78
C TYR A 33 34.03 0.07 17.30
N VAL A 34 34.99 0.59 18.06
CA VAL A 34 35.83 1.72 17.63
C VAL A 34 36.66 1.35 16.42
N SER A 35 37.32 0.19 16.44
CA SER A 35 38.14 -0.28 15.31
C SER A 35 37.32 -0.50 14.03
N ARG A 36 36.02 -0.73 14.14
CA ARG A 36 35.08 -0.89 13.02
C ARG A 36 34.40 0.43 12.61
N GLY A 37 34.78 1.56 13.22
CA GLY A 37 34.19 2.87 12.95
C GLY A 37 32.73 3.01 13.42
N GLN A 38 32.28 2.17 14.35
CA GLN A 38 30.90 2.17 14.88
C GLN A 38 30.75 2.97 16.16
N LEU A 39 31.85 3.32 16.84
CA LEU A 39 31.90 4.22 17.98
C LEU A 39 33.12 5.14 17.87
N THR A 40 32.98 6.35 18.37
CA THR A 40 34.05 7.35 18.41
C THR A 40 34.62 7.44 19.82
N SER A 41 35.91 7.11 19.97
CA SER A 41 36.59 7.16 21.26
C SER A 41 37.47 8.41 21.40
N ARG A 42 37.47 9.03 22.58
CA ARG A 42 38.48 10.05 22.99
C ARG A 42 39.23 9.55 24.21
N ARG A 43 40.56 9.71 24.25
CA ARG A 43 41.37 9.36 25.43
C ARG A 43 41.08 10.35 26.56
N ASP A 44 40.88 9.82 27.76
CA ASP A 44 40.69 10.65 28.95
C ASP A 44 42.04 11.25 29.40
N PRO A 45 42.13 12.58 29.67
CA PRO A 45 43.36 13.19 30.15
C PRO A 45 43.74 12.80 31.58
N VAL A 46 42.79 12.35 32.41
CA VAL A 46 42.98 12.16 33.87
C VAL A 46 42.96 10.67 34.27
N GLY A 47 42.54 9.76 33.38
CA GLY A 47 42.43 8.33 33.67
C GLY A 47 43.07 7.39 32.63
N ARG A 48 43.35 6.14 33.04
CA ARG A 48 43.67 5.05 32.11
C ARG A 48 42.37 4.54 31.44
N GLY A 49 41.92 5.22 30.39
CA GLY A 49 40.78 4.76 29.58
C GLY A 49 40.32 5.70 28.47
N SER A 50 39.41 5.21 27.62
CA SER A 50 38.71 6.03 26.62
C SER A 50 37.28 6.37 27.08
N SER A 51 36.82 7.54 26.68
CA SER A 51 35.44 8.03 26.83
C SER A 51 34.69 8.01 25.50
N PHE A 52 33.38 7.80 25.56
CA PHE A 52 32.49 7.61 24.42
C PHE A 52 31.29 8.55 24.51
N ASP A 53 30.70 8.95 23.39
CA ASP A 53 29.45 9.71 23.40
C ASP A 53 28.28 8.82 23.83
N ALA A 54 27.51 9.24 24.83
CA ALA A 54 26.38 8.45 25.32
C ALA A 54 25.26 8.24 24.28
N ARG A 55 25.04 9.20 23.37
CA ARG A 55 24.02 9.08 22.30
C ARG A 55 24.45 8.04 21.26
N GLU A 56 25.70 8.10 20.82
CA GLU A 56 26.28 7.14 19.85
C GLU A 56 26.22 5.70 20.40
N VAL A 57 26.56 5.52 21.68
CA VAL A 57 26.48 4.22 22.36
C VAL A 57 25.03 3.74 22.51
N ALA A 58 24.09 4.62 22.84
CA ALA A 58 22.67 4.27 22.95
C ALA A 58 22.05 3.88 21.59
N GLU A 59 22.43 4.57 20.52
CA GLU A 59 22.02 4.25 19.15
C GLU A 59 22.55 2.88 18.70
N LEU A 60 23.83 2.60 18.97
CA LEU A 60 24.42 1.30 18.67
C LEU A 60 23.77 0.19 19.50
N ALA A 61 23.48 0.42 20.78
CA ALA A 61 22.77 -0.55 21.63
C ALA A 61 21.33 -0.83 21.13
N ARG A 62 20.65 0.19 20.60
CA ARG A 62 19.33 0.04 19.96
C ARG A 62 19.44 -0.78 18.67
N ARG A 63 20.48 -0.54 17.85
CA ARG A 63 20.74 -1.29 16.61
C ARG A 63 21.07 -2.76 16.89
N ASN A 64 21.94 -3.04 17.86
CA ASN A 64 22.31 -4.41 18.21
C ASN A 64 21.12 -5.20 18.78
N ARG A 65 20.25 -4.57 19.58
CA ARG A 65 18.99 -5.17 20.03
C ARG A 65 18.01 -5.45 18.87
N ARG A 66 18.03 -4.63 17.81
CA ARG A 66 17.25 -4.91 16.57
C ARG A 66 17.79 -6.13 15.82
N GLU A 67 19.11 -6.33 15.80
CA GLU A 67 19.74 -7.48 15.13
C GLU A 67 19.60 -8.79 15.92
N ALA A 68 19.66 -8.73 17.26
CA ALA A 68 19.53 -9.91 18.12
C ALA A 68 18.10 -10.46 18.26
N ALA A 69 17.07 -9.69 17.88
CA ALA A 69 15.66 -10.04 18.06
C ALA A 69 15.08 -10.98 16.98
N SER A 70 15.89 -11.50 16.05
CA SER A 70 15.42 -12.42 15.00
C SER A 70 15.96 -13.84 15.23
N PRO A 71 15.18 -14.76 15.84
CA PRO A 71 15.55 -16.16 15.90
C PRO A 71 15.58 -16.77 14.49
N PRO A 72 16.53 -17.68 14.19
CA PRO A 72 16.45 -18.47 12.97
C PRO A 72 15.21 -19.37 13.04
N GLY A 73 14.23 -19.12 12.17
CA GLY A 73 12.98 -19.88 12.09
C GLY A 73 11.71 -19.15 12.56
N ALA A 74 11.80 -17.89 12.99
CA ALA A 74 10.61 -17.08 13.25
C ALA A 74 9.90 -16.71 11.92
N ALA A 75 8.56 -16.64 11.96
CA ALA A 75 7.75 -16.11 10.86
C ALA A 75 8.31 -14.76 10.39
N LEU A 76 8.21 -14.46 9.09
CA LEU A 76 8.69 -13.20 8.52
C LEU A 76 8.02 -12.03 9.26
N ALA A 77 8.75 -11.44 10.22
CA ALA A 77 8.29 -10.28 10.97
C ALA A 77 8.70 -9.02 10.22
N VAL A 78 7.72 -8.35 9.60
CA VAL A 78 7.92 -7.08 8.93
C VAL A 78 7.37 -5.98 9.83
N ARG A 79 8.26 -5.08 10.27
CA ARG A 79 7.85 -3.90 11.03
C ARG A 79 7.40 -2.82 10.04
N THR A 80 6.35 -2.09 10.42
CA THR A 80 5.79 -0.98 9.64
C THR A 80 5.33 0.13 10.56
N SER A 81 5.46 1.38 10.11
CA SER A 81 4.91 2.58 10.75
C SER A 81 3.80 3.24 9.92
N LEU A 82 3.38 2.58 8.83
CA LEU A 82 2.47 3.13 7.83
C LEU A 82 1.01 2.94 8.20
N THR A 83 0.62 1.69 8.47
CA THR A 83 -0.78 1.33 8.71
C THR A 83 -0.91 0.46 9.95
N LEU A 84 -1.86 0.81 10.81
CA LEU A 84 -2.29 -0.01 11.94
C LEU A 84 -3.75 -0.40 11.70
N ILE A 85 -4.07 -1.68 11.81
CA ILE A 85 -5.44 -2.20 11.68
C ILE A 85 -5.86 -2.75 13.04
N GLU A 86 -6.95 -2.20 13.56
CA GLU A 86 -7.65 -2.66 14.75
C GLU A 86 -9.01 -3.28 14.32
N PRO A 87 -9.75 -3.97 15.22
CA PRO A 87 -10.94 -4.73 14.84
C PRO A 87 -12.05 -3.93 14.15
N ASP A 88 -12.19 -2.64 14.47
CA ASP A 88 -13.24 -1.74 13.96
C ASP A 88 -12.69 -0.46 13.30
N ARG A 89 -11.37 -0.26 13.31
CA ARG A 89 -10.71 0.95 12.84
C ARG A 89 -9.38 0.65 12.18
N TYR A 90 -8.90 1.58 11.37
CA TYR A 90 -7.55 1.52 10.87
C TYR A 90 -6.98 2.92 10.65
N TYR A 91 -5.66 3.01 10.72
CA TYR A 91 -4.95 4.27 10.86
C TYR A 91 -3.85 4.37 9.82
N PHE A 92 -3.72 5.53 9.18
CA PHE A 92 -2.55 5.89 8.39
C PHE A 92 -1.63 6.79 9.21
N ARG A 93 -0.44 6.30 9.54
CA ARG A 93 0.54 6.95 10.45
C ARG A 93 -0.09 7.44 11.76
N GLY A 94 -0.95 6.62 12.34
CA GLY A 94 -1.61 6.90 13.63
C GLY A 94 -2.81 7.84 13.56
N VAL A 95 -3.23 8.28 12.37
CA VAL A 95 -4.45 9.07 12.17
C VAL A 95 -5.51 8.18 11.53
N ASP A 96 -6.75 8.29 12.01
CA ASP A 96 -7.88 7.50 11.50
C ASP A 96 -8.02 7.66 9.98
N ALA A 97 -7.94 6.55 9.26
CA ALA A 97 -7.90 6.54 7.80
C ALA A 97 -9.26 6.92 7.19
N VAL A 98 -10.37 6.64 7.88
CA VAL A 98 -11.71 7.05 7.44
C VAL A 98 -11.88 8.56 7.62
N GLU A 99 -11.41 9.12 8.74
CA GLU A 99 -11.43 10.57 8.95
C GLU A 99 -10.56 11.33 7.94
N LEU A 100 -9.39 10.79 7.62
CA LEU A 100 -8.53 11.34 6.56
C LEU A 100 -9.26 11.33 5.22
N ALA A 101 -9.81 10.18 4.83
CA ALA A 101 -10.48 10.01 3.54
C ALA A 101 -11.76 10.84 3.41
N ALA A 102 -12.41 11.19 4.53
CA ALA A 102 -13.59 12.06 4.54
C ALA A 102 -13.26 13.56 4.33
N ARG A 103 -12.03 13.99 4.63
CA ARG A 103 -11.64 15.43 4.71
C ARG A 103 -10.58 15.86 3.70
N TYR A 104 -9.81 14.92 3.19
CA TYR A 104 -8.64 15.15 2.35
C TYR A 104 -8.73 14.31 1.09
N ARG A 105 -8.10 14.81 0.03
CA ARG A 105 -8.05 14.13 -1.27
C ARG A 105 -7.00 13.04 -1.28
N TYR A 106 -7.12 12.12 -2.23
CA TYR A 106 -6.16 11.02 -2.41
C TYR A 106 -4.70 11.50 -2.42
N GLU A 107 -4.37 12.54 -3.20
CA GLU A 107 -2.99 13.00 -3.33
C GLU A 107 -2.46 13.58 -2.01
N GLU A 108 -3.30 14.26 -1.24
CA GLU A 108 -2.95 14.82 0.06
C GLU A 108 -2.66 13.69 1.07
N VAL A 109 -3.50 12.65 1.10
CA VAL A 109 -3.32 11.51 2.01
C VAL A 109 -2.16 10.61 1.58
N ALA A 110 -1.88 10.50 0.27
CA ALA A 110 -0.68 9.83 -0.23
C ALA A 110 0.59 10.55 0.25
N GLU A 111 0.64 11.89 0.17
CA GLU A 111 1.75 12.68 0.72
C GLU A 111 1.90 12.50 2.23
N TRP A 112 0.77 12.46 2.96
CA TRP A 112 0.78 12.16 4.40
C TRP A 112 1.40 10.79 4.68
N LEU A 113 0.97 9.75 3.97
CA LEU A 113 1.50 8.40 4.15
C LEU A 113 3.00 8.32 3.80
N TRP A 114 3.46 9.09 2.83
CA TRP A 114 4.88 9.10 2.43
C TRP A 114 5.77 9.89 3.37
N THR A 115 5.37 11.10 3.72
CA THR A 115 6.25 12.11 4.31
C THR A 115 5.91 12.47 5.75
N GLY A 116 4.68 12.14 6.20
CA GLY A 116 4.13 12.67 7.45
C GLY A 116 3.73 14.15 7.37
N ALA A 117 3.74 14.76 6.18
CA ALA A 117 3.23 16.09 5.92
C ALA A 117 1.98 16.03 5.04
N LEU A 118 1.03 16.94 5.27
CA LEU A 118 -0.26 16.98 4.58
C LEU A 118 -0.39 18.26 3.74
N PRO A 119 0.37 18.39 2.64
CA PRO A 119 0.36 19.59 1.81
C PRO A 119 -1.01 19.74 1.11
N ARG A 120 -1.68 20.86 1.39
CA ARG A 120 -3.00 21.14 0.81
C ARG A 120 -2.93 21.41 -0.69
N GLY A 121 -3.86 20.83 -1.44
CA GLY A 121 -4.02 21.12 -2.86
C GLY A 121 -2.92 20.54 -3.76
N VAL A 122 -2.08 19.64 -3.25
CA VAL A 122 -1.10 18.89 -4.06
C VAL A 122 -1.79 18.17 -5.22
N ARG A 123 -1.08 18.07 -6.34
CA ARG A 123 -1.51 17.35 -7.55
C ARG A 123 -0.38 16.52 -8.09
N PHE A 124 -0.73 15.35 -8.61
CA PHE A 124 0.19 14.49 -9.31
C PHE A 124 -0.01 14.65 -10.82
N ALA A 125 1.10 14.71 -11.56
CA ALA A 125 1.07 14.93 -13.00
C ALA A 125 1.90 13.86 -13.71
N ALA A 126 1.34 13.31 -14.78
CA ALA A 126 2.01 12.34 -15.64
C ALA A 126 3.00 13.09 -16.57
N PRO A 127 4.31 12.79 -16.54
CA PRO A 127 5.25 13.38 -17.48
C PRO A 127 4.89 13.02 -18.93
N PRO A 128 4.93 13.96 -19.88
CA PRO A 128 4.50 13.70 -21.27
C PRO A 128 5.23 12.52 -21.93
N GLN A 129 6.54 12.37 -21.69
CA GLN A 129 7.34 11.28 -22.24
C GLN A 129 6.95 9.92 -21.68
N ALA A 130 6.81 9.81 -20.35
CA ALA A 130 6.39 8.59 -19.67
C ALA A 130 4.98 8.18 -20.10
N LEU A 131 4.06 9.15 -20.15
CA LEU A 131 2.68 8.92 -20.59
C LEU A 131 2.60 8.49 -22.05
N ALA A 132 3.38 9.11 -22.94
CA ALA A 132 3.42 8.73 -24.35
C ALA A 132 3.96 7.30 -24.54
N ALA A 133 5.01 6.92 -23.80
CA ALA A 133 5.54 5.56 -23.83
C ALA A 133 4.52 4.55 -23.29
N ALA A 134 3.90 4.83 -22.14
CA ALA A 134 2.88 3.99 -21.54
C ALA A 134 1.68 3.79 -22.47
N ARG A 135 1.14 4.87 -23.06
CA ARG A 135 0.01 4.79 -24.01
C ARG A 135 0.35 3.97 -25.25
N ARG A 136 1.54 4.14 -25.84
CA ARG A 136 1.95 3.31 -27.00
C ARG A 136 2.03 1.84 -26.64
N ALA A 137 2.62 1.51 -25.48
CA ALA A 137 2.73 0.13 -25.04
C ALA A 137 1.37 -0.50 -24.73
N VAL A 138 0.48 0.24 -24.05
CA VAL A 138 -0.90 -0.19 -23.76
C VAL A 138 -1.73 -0.35 -25.03
N ALA A 139 -1.57 0.52 -26.02
CA ALA A 139 -2.29 0.44 -27.29
C ALA A 139 -1.86 -0.74 -28.16
N ALA A 140 -0.65 -1.28 -27.96
CA ALA A 140 -0.16 -2.46 -28.67
C ALA A 140 -0.72 -3.78 -28.10
N LEU A 141 -1.41 -3.75 -26.95
CA LEU A 141 -1.99 -4.95 -26.33
C LEU A 141 -3.26 -5.40 -27.06
N PRO A 142 -3.55 -6.72 -27.09
CA PRO A 142 -4.80 -7.25 -27.62
C PRO A 142 -6.04 -6.60 -26.99
N GLU A 143 -7.14 -6.52 -27.73
CA GLU A 143 -8.39 -5.89 -27.28
C GLU A 143 -8.93 -6.50 -25.97
N HIS A 144 -8.79 -7.82 -25.80
CA HIS A 144 -9.24 -8.55 -24.62
C HIS A 144 -8.37 -8.33 -23.36
N SER A 145 -7.30 -7.54 -23.44
CA SER A 145 -6.42 -7.26 -22.30
C SER A 145 -7.13 -6.38 -21.27
N GLY A 146 -7.16 -6.86 -20.02
CA GLY A 146 -7.85 -6.18 -18.93
C GLY A 146 -7.07 -4.97 -18.40
N PRO A 147 -7.66 -4.16 -17.52
CA PRO A 147 -6.99 -3.00 -16.95
C PRO A 147 -5.68 -3.34 -16.23
N ILE A 148 -5.62 -4.44 -15.48
CA ILE A 148 -4.39 -4.82 -14.76
C ILE A 148 -3.25 -5.18 -15.71
N ASP A 149 -3.51 -5.87 -16.82
CA ASP A 149 -2.51 -6.13 -17.86
C ASP A 149 -1.93 -4.81 -18.40
N ARG A 150 -2.82 -3.87 -18.68
CA ARG A 150 -2.46 -2.54 -19.20
C ARG A 150 -1.65 -1.74 -18.17
N LEU A 151 -2.01 -1.79 -16.89
CA LEU A 151 -1.27 -1.14 -15.81
C LEU A 151 0.15 -1.72 -15.66
N ARG A 152 0.32 -3.04 -15.77
CA ARG A 152 1.64 -3.69 -15.72
C ARG A 152 2.53 -3.25 -16.88
N VAL A 153 1.98 -3.22 -18.09
CA VAL A 153 2.69 -2.77 -19.29
C VAL A 153 3.01 -1.28 -19.24
N ALA A 154 2.06 -0.46 -18.77
CA ALA A 154 2.29 0.97 -18.55
C ALA A 154 3.40 1.22 -17.53
N THR A 155 3.46 0.44 -16.44
CA THR A 155 4.51 0.54 -15.42
C THR A 155 5.89 0.26 -16.02
N ALA A 156 6.03 -0.83 -16.78
CA ALA A 156 7.30 -1.18 -17.44
C ALA A 156 7.72 -0.14 -18.47
N ALA A 157 6.78 0.36 -19.28
CA ALA A 157 7.03 1.40 -20.27
C ALA A 157 7.41 2.75 -19.65
N ALA A 158 6.78 3.13 -18.53
CA ALA A 158 7.16 4.34 -17.79
C ALA A 158 8.57 4.21 -17.18
N ALA A 159 8.89 3.03 -16.62
CA ALA A 159 10.19 2.80 -15.98
C ALA A 159 11.38 3.06 -16.92
N VAL A 160 11.30 2.61 -18.17
CA VAL A 160 12.41 2.79 -19.12
C VAL A 160 12.62 4.24 -19.56
N THR A 161 11.63 5.12 -19.36
CA THR A 161 11.76 6.56 -19.63
C THR A 161 12.45 7.32 -18.51
N ASP A 162 12.57 6.72 -17.32
CA ASP A 162 13.26 7.32 -16.17
C ASP A 162 14.70 6.80 -16.09
N PRO A 163 15.71 7.61 -16.47
CA PRO A 163 17.12 7.23 -16.35
C PRO A 163 17.60 7.20 -14.89
N LEU A 164 16.91 7.90 -13.98
CA LEU A 164 17.24 7.99 -12.56
C LEU A 164 16.50 6.97 -11.71
N ARG A 165 15.74 6.04 -12.31
CA ARG A 165 14.95 5.03 -11.59
C ARG A 165 15.74 4.22 -10.54
N PHE A 166 17.06 4.11 -10.68
CA PHE A 166 17.91 3.37 -9.74
C PHE A 166 18.37 4.20 -8.53
N ASP A 167 18.09 5.50 -8.50
CA ASP A 167 18.24 6.31 -7.29
C ASP A 167 17.13 5.93 -6.30
N LEU A 168 17.52 5.27 -5.21
CA LEU A 168 16.62 4.81 -4.17
C LEU A 168 16.54 5.79 -2.98
N SER A 169 17.05 7.02 -3.13
CA SER A 169 16.81 8.08 -2.17
C SER A 169 15.31 8.35 -2.04
N ALA A 170 14.88 8.77 -0.85
CA ALA A 170 13.46 9.00 -0.58
C ALA A 170 12.87 10.05 -1.53
N GLU A 171 13.62 11.11 -1.83
CA GLU A 171 13.19 12.17 -2.75
C GLU A 171 12.98 11.65 -4.17
N ALA A 172 13.93 10.89 -4.72
CA ALA A 172 13.82 10.33 -6.07
C ALA A 172 12.64 9.35 -6.18
N VAL A 173 12.50 8.44 -5.21
CA VAL A 173 11.41 7.45 -5.20
C VAL A 173 10.03 8.13 -5.11
N LEU A 174 9.90 9.17 -4.29
CA LEU A 174 8.66 9.94 -4.19
C LEU A 174 8.40 10.77 -5.46
N GLY A 175 9.44 11.31 -6.09
CA GLY A 175 9.35 11.92 -7.42
C GLY A 175 8.79 10.94 -8.45
N SER A 176 9.36 9.74 -8.55
CA SER A 176 8.86 8.68 -9.44
C SER A 176 7.41 8.31 -9.13
N ALA A 177 7.01 8.27 -7.86
CA ALA A 177 5.63 7.93 -7.46
C ALA A 177 4.60 8.98 -7.89
N ARG A 178 4.88 10.26 -7.65
CA ARG A 178 4.06 11.41 -8.09
C ARG A 178 3.88 11.45 -9.60
N CYS A 179 4.83 10.91 -10.36
CA CYS A 179 4.74 10.77 -11.80
C CYS A 179 4.02 9.48 -12.25
N LEU A 180 4.30 8.36 -11.58
CA LEU A 180 3.82 7.04 -11.99
C LEU A 180 2.32 6.88 -11.78
N ILE A 181 1.77 7.25 -10.62
CA ILE A 181 0.35 7.07 -10.29
C ILE A 181 -0.58 7.71 -11.35
N PRO A 182 -0.44 9.01 -11.70
CA PRO A 182 -1.26 9.61 -12.75
C PRO A 182 -0.94 9.04 -14.13
N THR A 183 0.30 8.58 -14.39
CA THR A 183 0.66 7.91 -15.65
C THR A 183 -0.12 6.61 -15.82
N LEU A 184 -0.26 5.82 -14.75
CA LEU A 184 -1.03 4.57 -14.74
C LEU A 184 -2.50 4.82 -15.06
N ALA A 185 -3.14 5.79 -14.40
CA ALA A 185 -4.52 6.16 -14.69
C ALA A 185 -4.69 6.67 -16.13
N ALA A 186 -3.85 7.60 -16.57
CA ALA A 186 -3.96 8.26 -17.87
C ALA A 186 -3.54 7.39 -19.07
N ALA A 187 -2.86 6.26 -18.83
CA ALA A 187 -2.48 5.28 -19.84
C ALA A 187 -3.62 4.32 -20.22
N LEU A 188 -4.64 4.17 -19.37
CA LEU A 188 -5.81 3.36 -19.68
C LEU A 188 -6.59 3.95 -20.86
N PRO A 189 -7.34 3.15 -21.65
CA PRO A 189 -8.21 3.65 -22.70
C PRO A 189 -9.22 4.70 -22.19
N VAL A 190 -9.54 5.70 -23.02
CA VAL A 190 -10.62 6.66 -22.73
C VAL A 190 -11.95 5.97 -23.04
N LEU A 191 -12.90 6.00 -22.10
CA LEU A 191 -14.29 5.58 -22.32
C LEU A 191 -15.19 6.80 -22.49
N GLY A 192 -15.12 7.75 -21.55
CA GLY A 192 -15.94 8.97 -21.53
C GLY A 192 -15.27 10.23 -22.09
N ARG A 193 -16.03 11.33 -22.16
CA ARG A 193 -15.47 12.63 -22.55
C ARG A 193 -14.48 13.13 -21.51
N THR A 194 -13.35 13.68 -21.97
CA THR A 194 -12.34 14.31 -21.12
C THR A 194 -12.47 15.82 -21.17
N GLU A 195 -12.92 16.45 -20.09
CA GLU A 195 -12.79 17.90 -19.94
C GLU A 195 -11.40 18.22 -19.39
N SER A 196 -10.42 18.26 -20.30
CA SER A 196 -9.01 18.58 -20.05
C SER A 196 -8.20 17.56 -19.21
N GLY A 197 -6.93 17.38 -19.55
CA GLY A 197 -5.98 16.50 -18.86
C GLY A 197 -5.44 17.06 -17.54
N ALA A 198 -6.08 18.08 -16.95
CA ALA A 198 -5.69 18.73 -15.72
C ALA A 198 -6.81 18.55 -14.68
N GLY A 199 -6.58 17.70 -13.68
CA GLY A 199 -7.56 17.36 -12.67
C GLY A 199 -6.97 16.50 -11.56
N THR A 200 -7.75 16.21 -10.52
CA THR A 200 -7.43 15.21 -9.49
C THR A 200 -7.28 13.82 -10.09
N LEU A 201 -6.66 12.90 -9.35
CA LEU A 201 -6.58 11.50 -9.78
C LEU A 201 -7.97 10.89 -10.01
N ALA A 202 -8.97 11.22 -9.18
CA ALA A 202 -10.35 10.76 -9.35
C ALA A 202 -10.95 11.24 -10.69
N GLU A 203 -10.74 12.51 -11.05
CA GLU A 203 -11.20 13.09 -12.34
C GLU A 203 -10.50 12.41 -13.52
N GLN A 204 -9.18 12.22 -13.42
CA GLN A 204 -8.39 11.55 -14.45
C GLN A 204 -8.82 10.10 -14.67
N LEU A 205 -9.18 9.40 -13.59
CA LEU A 205 -9.58 8.00 -13.63
C LEU A 205 -11.04 7.81 -14.05
N TRP A 206 -11.95 8.73 -13.69
CA TRP A 206 -13.38 8.61 -13.98
C TRP A 206 -13.68 8.31 -15.45
N CYS A 207 -13.10 9.09 -16.37
CA CYS A 207 -13.28 8.92 -17.82
C CYS A 207 -12.69 7.62 -18.38
N ARG A 208 -11.91 6.88 -17.58
CA ARG A 208 -11.34 5.55 -17.90
C ARG A 208 -12.21 4.41 -17.37
N LEU A 209 -13.14 4.72 -16.47
CA LEU A 209 -14.01 3.75 -15.80
C LEU A 209 -15.44 3.81 -16.33
N THR A 210 -15.89 4.92 -16.93
CA THR A 210 -17.25 5.03 -17.45
C THR A 210 -17.35 6.06 -18.57
N GLU A 211 -18.34 5.89 -19.44
CA GLU A 211 -18.74 6.88 -20.44
C GLU A 211 -19.62 7.99 -19.86
N ARG A 212 -20.19 7.75 -18.67
CA ARG A 212 -21.07 8.71 -17.99
C ARG A 212 -20.28 9.91 -17.50
N GLN A 213 -20.91 11.09 -17.55
CA GLN A 213 -20.31 12.29 -16.95
C GLN A 213 -20.31 12.18 -15.43
N PRO A 214 -19.24 12.66 -14.75
CA PRO A 214 -19.20 12.65 -13.30
C PRO A 214 -20.22 13.63 -12.73
N ASP A 215 -21.10 13.15 -11.86
CA ASP A 215 -21.77 14.02 -10.90
C ASP A 215 -20.86 14.25 -9.68
N PRO A 216 -21.00 15.38 -8.95
CA PRO A 216 -20.10 15.70 -7.83
C PRO A 216 -20.09 14.65 -6.70
N ALA A 217 -21.22 13.99 -6.42
CA ALA A 217 -21.33 13.02 -5.35
C ALA A 217 -20.59 11.72 -5.72
N ALA A 218 -20.77 11.23 -6.95
CA ALA A 218 -20.09 10.02 -7.41
C ALA A 218 -18.59 10.23 -7.56
N LEU A 219 -18.15 11.40 -8.04
CA LEU A 219 -16.72 11.74 -8.12
C LEU A 219 -16.07 11.84 -6.73
N SER A 220 -16.76 12.47 -5.77
CA SER A 220 -16.35 12.51 -4.36
C SER A 220 -16.29 11.11 -3.74
N THR A 221 -17.21 10.22 -4.11
CA THR A 221 -17.21 8.82 -3.69
C THR A 221 -16.00 8.06 -4.26
N LEU A 222 -15.65 8.31 -5.53
CA LEU A 222 -14.46 7.72 -6.15
C LEU A 222 -13.17 8.19 -5.46
N ASP A 223 -13.05 9.48 -5.11
CA ASP A 223 -11.90 10.01 -4.38
C ASP A 223 -11.80 9.43 -2.96
N LEU A 224 -12.93 9.28 -2.27
CA LEU A 224 -13.02 8.58 -0.99
C LEU A 224 -12.54 7.12 -1.12
N ALA A 225 -13.02 6.40 -2.14
CA ALA A 225 -12.61 5.02 -2.43
C ALA A 225 -11.11 4.92 -2.71
N LEU A 226 -10.58 5.80 -3.56
CA LEU A 226 -9.15 5.88 -3.83
C LEU A 226 -8.38 6.10 -2.53
N THR A 227 -8.84 6.96 -1.64
CA THR A 227 -8.12 7.27 -0.40
C THR A 227 -8.15 6.14 0.62
N LEU A 228 -9.31 5.50 0.83
CA LEU A 228 -9.46 4.36 1.75
C LEU A 228 -8.65 3.13 1.31
N LEU A 229 -8.35 3.01 0.01
CA LEU A 229 -7.63 1.87 -0.56
C LEU A 229 -6.11 2.09 -0.65
N ILE A 230 -5.60 3.26 -0.26
CA ILE A 230 -4.18 3.65 -0.38
C ILE A 230 -3.27 2.56 0.18
N ASP A 231 -3.58 2.07 1.37
CA ASP A 231 -2.84 1.00 2.02
C ASP A 231 -3.75 0.11 2.87
N HIS A 232 -3.30 -1.12 3.14
CA HIS A 232 -3.99 -2.05 4.00
C HIS A 232 -3.03 -3.08 4.62
N ASP A 233 -1.92 -2.57 5.16
CA ASP A 233 -0.85 -3.34 5.79
C ASP A 233 -0.23 -4.39 4.83
N LEU A 234 0.33 -5.48 5.35
CA LEU A 234 1.07 -6.52 4.63
C LEU A 234 0.17 -7.48 3.85
N ALA A 235 -0.76 -6.93 3.07
CA ALA A 235 -1.47 -7.67 2.03
C ALA A 235 -0.46 -8.38 1.09
N ALA A 236 -0.90 -9.45 0.41
CA ALA A 236 -0.01 -10.26 -0.43
C ALA A 236 0.77 -9.44 -1.47
N SER A 237 0.11 -8.44 -2.10
CA SER A 237 0.78 -7.51 -3.02
C SER A 237 1.79 -6.59 -2.33
N THR A 238 1.48 -6.08 -1.14
CA THR A 238 2.40 -5.28 -0.34
C THR A 238 3.62 -6.08 0.08
N LEU A 239 3.44 -7.36 0.45
CA LEU A 239 4.55 -8.25 0.75
C LEU A 239 5.43 -8.50 -0.48
N ALA A 240 4.84 -8.74 -1.66
CA ALA A 240 5.59 -8.89 -2.91
C ALA A 240 6.44 -7.65 -3.23
N VAL A 241 5.88 -6.46 -3.03
CA VAL A 241 6.58 -5.17 -3.16
C VAL A 241 7.77 -5.10 -2.21
N ARG A 242 7.60 -5.47 -0.94
CA ARG A 242 8.70 -5.48 0.03
C ARG A 242 9.77 -6.52 -0.29
N VAL A 243 9.40 -7.69 -0.82
CA VAL A 243 10.39 -8.67 -1.29
C VAL A 243 11.25 -8.06 -2.40
N ALA A 244 10.63 -7.44 -3.41
CA ALA A 244 11.34 -6.75 -4.49
C ALA A 244 12.23 -5.60 -3.98
N ALA A 245 11.69 -4.76 -3.09
CA ALA A 245 12.43 -3.64 -2.50
C ALA A 245 13.62 -4.10 -1.62
N SER A 246 13.48 -5.23 -0.93
CA SER A 246 14.58 -5.83 -0.16
C SER A 246 15.78 -6.19 -1.07
N ALA A 247 15.52 -6.56 -2.32
CA ALA A 247 16.53 -6.81 -3.34
C ALA A 247 17.04 -5.54 -4.05
N ARG A 248 16.63 -4.34 -3.58
CA ARG A 248 16.97 -3.03 -4.18
C ARG A 248 16.47 -2.86 -5.61
N ALA A 249 15.34 -3.49 -5.94
CA ALA A 249 14.62 -3.16 -7.17
C ALA A 249 14.19 -1.69 -7.16
N HIS A 250 14.17 -1.04 -8.31
CA HIS A 250 13.68 0.35 -8.45
C HIS A 250 12.17 0.46 -8.18
N PRO A 251 11.63 1.64 -7.83
CA PRO A 251 10.21 1.80 -7.45
C PRO A 251 9.22 1.26 -8.48
N TYR A 252 9.46 1.46 -9.78
CA TYR A 252 8.60 0.88 -10.82
C TYR A 252 8.57 -0.65 -10.80
N ALA A 253 9.71 -1.32 -10.56
CA ALA A 253 9.77 -2.78 -10.48
C ALA A 253 9.12 -3.29 -9.19
N ALA A 254 9.24 -2.55 -8.10
CA ALA A 254 8.52 -2.85 -6.85
C ALA A 254 7.00 -2.78 -7.07
N VAL A 255 6.50 -1.73 -7.75
CA VAL A 255 5.08 -1.61 -8.15
C VAL A 255 4.66 -2.75 -9.10
N SER A 256 5.50 -3.12 -10.08
CA SER A 256 5.24 -4.28 -10.95
C SER A 256 5.09 -5.59 -10.17
N ALA A 257 5.87 -5.80 -9.10
CA ALA A 257 5.71 -6.97 -8.22
C ALA A 257 4.37 -6.93 -7.47
N GLY A 258 3.95 -5.75 -7.00
CA GLY A 258 2.63 -5.54 -6.38
C GLY A 258 1.48 -5.84 -7.34
N LEU A 259 1.54 -5.32 -8.56
CA LEU A 259 0.56 -5.59 -9.62
C LEU A 259 0.50 -7.07 -9.99
N GLY A 260 1.65 -7.74 -10.11
CA GLY A 260 1.70 -9.18 -10.42
C GLY A 260 1.06 -10.04 -9.32
N ALA A 261 1.23 -9.68 -8.05
CA ALA A 261 0.55 -10.36 -6.95
C ALA A 261 -0.94 -10.01 -6.85
N LEU A 262 -1.34 -8.79 -7.23
CA LEU A 262 -2.72 -8.32 -7.27
C LEU A 262 -3.57 -9.09 -8.29
N GLU A 263 -3.01 -9.37 -9.48
CA GLU A 263 -3.67 -10.13 -10.55
C GLU A 263 -4.11 -11.54 -10.12
N GLY A 264 -3.53 -12.07 -9.04
CA GLY A 264 -3.90 -13.38 -8.50
C GLY A 264 -5.39 -13.47 -8.16
N PRO A 265 -6.07 -14.60 -8.48
CA PRO A 265 -7.52 -14.76 -8.28
C PRO A 265 -7.95 -14.74 -6.81
N LEU A 266 -7.00 -14.89 -5.88
CA LEU A 266 -7.24 -14.85 -4.44
C LEU A 266 -6.94 -13.47 -3.82
N HIS A 267 -6.61 -12.47 -4.64
CA HIS A 267 -6.31 -11.11 -4.18
C HIS A 267 -7.21 -10.07 -4.86
N GLY A 268 -6.91 -9.63 -6.08
CA GLY A 268 -7.62 -8.53 -6.76
C GLY A 268 -9.01 -8.86 -7.31
N ALA A 269 -9.34 -10.15 -7.44
CA ALA A 269 -10.56 -10.58 -8.14
C ALA A 269 -11.87 -10.40 -7.34
N ALA A 270 -11.80 -10.15 -6.02
CA ALA A 270 -12.97 -10.09 -5.15
C ALA A 270 -13.99 -9.01 -5.57
N GLY A 271 -13.51 -7.81 -5.92
CA GLY A 271 -14.34 -6.71 -6.40
C GLY A 271 -15.13 -7.04 -7.67
N ARG A 272 -14.49 -7.74 -8.63
CA ARG A 272 -15.15 -8.15 -9.88
C ARG A 272 -16.30 -9.14 -9.64
N LEU A 273 -16.11 -10.06 -8.70
CA LEU A 273 -17.13 -11.02 -8.31
C LEU A 273 -18.29 -10.35 -7.57
N ALA A 274 -18.00 -9.38 -6.69
CA ALA A 274 -19.02 -8.60 -6.00
C ALA A 274 -19.86 -7.76 -6.98
N HIS A 275 -19.21 -7.13 -7.96
CA HIS A 275 -19.90 -6.41 -9.04
C HIS A 275 -20.87 -7.31 -9.80
N ARG A 276 -20.40 -8.46 -10.31
CA ARG A 276 -21.24 -9.38 -11.10
C ARG A 276 -22.41 -9.93 -10.29
N MET A 277 -22.17 -10.29 -9.03
CA MET A 277 -23.22 -10.73 -8.11
C MET A 277 -24.30 -9.65 -7.94
N LEU A 278 -23.89 -8.38 -7.81
CA LEU A 278 -24.83 -7.29 -7.61
C LEU A 278 -25.64 -6.98 -8.88
N VAL A 279 -25.02 -7.05 -10.06
CA VAL A 279 -25.73 -6.97 -11.35
C VAL A 279 -26.77 -8.08 -11.46
N GLU A 280 -26.37 -9.33 -11.18
CA GLU A 280 -27.27 -10.49 -11.23
C GLU A 280 -28.44 -10.36 -10.24
N ALA A 281 -28.21 -9.82 -9.05
CA ALA A 281 -29.26 -9.56 -8.06
C ALA A 281 -30.28 -8.54 -8.57
N LEU A 282 -29.82 -7.48 -9.24
CA LEU A 282 -30.68 -6.48 -9.86
C LEU A 282 -31.49 -7.07 -11.02
N GLU A 283 -30.87 -7.87 -11.89
CA GLU A 283 -31.52 -8.52 -13.03
C GLU A 283 -32.59 -9.53 -12.60
N ARG A 284 -32.35 -10.27 -11.51
CA ARG A 284 -33.30 -11.25 -10.96
C ARG A 284 -34.37 -10.63 -10.06
N GLY A 285 -34.30 -9.32 -9.79
CA GLY A 285 -35.23 -8.60 -8.92
C GLY A 285 -35.11 -8.98 -7.43
N GLY A 286 -33.95 -9.49 -7.00
CA GLY A 286 -33.68 -9.85 -5.61
C GLY A 286 -32.35 -10.55 -5.41
N ALA A 287 -31.69 -10.26 -4.28
CA ALA A 287 -30.42 -10.87 -3.89
C ALA A 287 -30.56 -12.32 -3.39
N ALA A 288 -31.71 -12.67 -2.82
CA ALA A 288 -31.86 -13.96 -2.14
C ALA A 288 -31.58 -15.20 -3.02
N PRO A 289 -32.05 -15.30 -4.27
CA PRO A 289 -31.71 -16.41 -5.16
C PRO A 289 -30.22 -16.48 -5.50
N VAL A 290 -29.57 -15.33 -5.72
CA VAL A 290 -28.15 -15.23 -6.07
C VAL A 290 -27.26 -15.69 -4.92
N VAL A 291 -27.58 -15.24 -3.70
CA VAL A 291 -26.89 -15.69 -2.47
C VAL A 291 -27.09 -17.19 -2.27
N ALA A 292 -28.31 -17.71 -2.50
CA ALA A 292 -28.59 -19.14 -2.38
C ALA A 292 -27.77 -19.98 -3.36
N ASP A 293 -27.57 -19.52 -4.60
CA ASP A 293 -26.76 -20.22 -5.61
C ASP A 293 -25.27 -20.28 -5.23
N HIS A 294 -24.73 -19.23 -4.62
CA HIS A 294 -23.37 -19.23 -4.09
C HIS A 294 -23.20 -20.25 -2.97
N LEU A 295 -24.12 -20.25 -2.01
CA LEU A 295 -24.10 -21.15 -0.86
C LEU A 295 -24.27 -22.62 -1.29
N ARG A 296 -25.20 -22.90 -2.20
CA ARG A 296 -25.44 -24.26 -2.73
C ARG A 296 -24.20 -24.83 -3.42
N ALA A 297 -23.43 -23.98 -4.08
CA ALA A 297 -22.18 -24.37 -4.74
C ALA A 297 -20.97 -24.41 -3.80
N GLY A 298 -21.15 -24.23 -2.48
CA GLY A 298 -20.06 -24.19 -1.50
C GLY A 298 -19.11 -23.00 -1.68
N ARG A 299 -19.52 -21.96 -2.40
CA ARG A 299 -18.71 -20.75 -2.63
C ARG A 299 -18.97 -19.72 -1.52
N ARG A 300 -17.96 -18.91 -1.23
CA ARG A 300 -18.14 -17.70 -0.41
C ARG A 300 -19.00 -16.70 -1.20
N VAL A 301 -19.84 -15.95 -0.50
CA VAL A 301 -20.59 -14.82 -1.08
C VAL A 301 -19.61 -13.66 -1.28
N PRO A 302 -19.39 -13.19 -2.52
CA PRO A 302 -18.48 -12.07 -2.80
C PRO A 302 -18.87 -10.80 -2.03
N GLY A 303 -17.88 -10.00 -1.62
CA GLY A 303 -18.12 -8.75 -0.91
C GLY A 303 -18.51 -8.88 0.58
N LEU A 304 -18.54 -10.11 1.13
CA LEU A 304 -18.87 -10.35 2.54
C LEU A 304 -17.71 -10.98 3.33
N GLY A 305 -17.53 -10.46 4.54
CA GLY A 305 -16.52 -10.85 5.51
C GLY A 305 -15.11 -10.39 5.15
N HIS A 306 -14.27 -10.29 6.18
CA HIS A 306 -12.89 -9.87 6.06
C HIS A 306 -12.00 -10.71 7.00
N ARG A 307 -10.70 -10.86 6.69
CA ARG A 307 -9.78 -11.63 7.55
C ARG A 307 -9.33 -10.88 8.81
N LEU A 308 -9.30 -9.56 8.73
CA LEU A 308 -8.82 -8.67 9.80
C LEU A 308 -9.95 -7.97 10.56
N TYR A 309 -11.13 -7.86 9.98
CA TYR A 309 -12.28 -7.23 10.62
C TYR A 309 -13.27 -8.34 10.97
N GLU A 310 -13.48 -8.55 12.27
CA GLU A 310 -14.48 -9.49 12.78
C GLU A 310 -15.88 -8.87 12.75
N GLY A 311 -15.97 -7.54 12.86
CA GLY A 311 -17.20 -6.75 12.72
C GLY A 311 -17.34 -6.08 11.35
N GLU A 312 -17.93 -4.89 11.33
CA GLU A 312 -18.08 -4.10 10.11
C GLU A 312 -16.72 -3.61 9.59
N ASP A 313 -16.52 -3.70 8.27
CA ASP A 313 -15.35 -3.10 7.62
C ASP A 313 -15.54 -1.57 7.59
N PRO A 314 -14.71 -0.78 8.30
CA PRO A 314 -14.90 0.67 8.41
C PRO A 314 -14.85 1.38 7.04
N ARG A 315 -14.16 0.79 6.05
CA ARG A 315 -14.11 1.32 4.68
C ARG A 315 -15.43 1.12 3.95
N ALA A 316 -16.07 -0.04 4.16
CA ALA A 316 -17.36 -0.35 3.57
C ALA A 316 -18.42 0.59 4.14
N THR A 317 -18.46 0.75 5.47
CA THR A 317 -19.38 1.66 6.16
C THR A 317 -19.24 3.10 5.65
N ALA A 318 -18.00 3.61 5.53
CA ALA A 318 -17.74 4.94 5.00
C ALA A 318 -18.21 5.12 3.55
N LEU A 319 -17.96 4.13 2.68
CA LEU A 319 -18.38 4.17 1.28
C LEU A 319 -19.90 4.08 1.14
N PHE A 320 -20.57 3.18 1.87
CA PHE A 320 -22.03 3.09 1.82
C PHE A 320 -22.67 4.41 2.26
N ALA A 321 -22.17 5.04 3.33
CA ALA A 321 -22.68 6.32 3.78
C ALA A 321 -22.56 7.41 2.70
N ARG A 322 -21.43 7.46 1.97
CA ARG A 322 -21.25 8.42 0.87
C ARG A 322 -22.09 8.08 -0.35
N LEU A 323 -22.34 6.79 -0.61
CA LEU A 323 -23.15 6.34 -1.73
C LEU A 323 -24.63 6.73 -1.60
N GLU A 324 -25.14 6.99 -0.40
CA GLU A 324 -26.51 7.53 -0.22
C GLU A 324 -26.70 8.89 -0.92
N ASP A 325 -25.62 9.67 -1.05
CA ASP A 325 -25.64 10.98 -1.74
C ASP A 325 -25.60 10.85 -3.27
N VAL A 326 -25.34 9.65 -3.81
CA VAL A 326 -25.26 9.40 -5.25
C VAL A 326 -26.66 9.11 -5.81
N PRO A 327 -27.24 9.98 -6.66
CA PRO A 327 -28.66 9.89 -7.04
C PRO A 327 -29.08 8.56 -7.65
N GLN A 328 -28.19 7.95 -8.44
CA GLN A 328 -28.41 6.69 -9.14
C GLN A 328 -28.07 5.44 -8.31
N ALA A 329 -27.64 5.58 -7.05
CA ALA A 329 -27.17 4.45 -6.24
C ALA A 329 -28.27 3.65 -5.55
N GLY A 330 -29.47 4.22 -5.38
CA GLY A 330 -30.58 3.62 -4.62
C GLY A 330 -30.85 2.14 -4.90
N PRO A 331 -31.03 1.71 -6.18
CA PRO A 331 -31.28 0.30 -6.50
C PRO A 331 -30.13 -0.64 -6.07
N ALA A 332 -28.89 -0.24 -6.36
CA ALA A 332 -27.71 -1.04 -6.02
C ALA A 332 -27.45 -1.10 -4.51
N LEU A 333 -27.70 0.01 -3.79
CA LEU A 333 -27.67 0.05 -2.32
C LEU A 333 -28.70 -0.90 -1.71
N ALA A 334 -29.95 -0.88 -2.22
CA ALA A 334 -31.00 -1.79 -1.76
C ALA A 334 -30.61 -3.26 -1.98
N ALA A 335 -30.09 -3.59 -3.18
CA ALA A 335 -29.63 -4.94 -3.48
C ALA A 335 -28.45 -5.37 -2.58
N ALA A 336 -27.48 -4.48 -2.31
CA ALA A 336 -26.36 -4.79 -1.41
C ALA A 336 -26.82 -5.02 0.04
N ARG A 337 -27.78 -4.23 0.54
CA ARG A 337 -28.40 -4.44 1.85
C ARG A 337 -29.13 -5.77 1.92
N GLU A 338 -29.84 -6.17 0.86
CA GLU A 338 -30.51 -7.46 0.78
C GLU A 338 -29.51 -8.63 0.75
N VAL A 339 -28.38 -8.49 0.03
CA VAL A 339 -27.28 -9.47 0.05
C VAL A 339 -26.78 -9.69 1.49
N VAL A 340 -26.48 -8.60 2.21
CA VAL A 340 -26.01 -8.66 3.60
C VAL A 340 -27.05 -9.32 4.50
N ALA A 341 -28.31 -8.86 4.46
CA ALA A 341 -29.38 -9.40 5.29
C ALA A 341 -29.62 -10.90 5.03
N THR A 342 -29.62 -11.31 3.75
CA THR A 342 -29.86 -12.71 3.37
C THR A 342 -28.71 -13.64 3.78
N ALA A 343 -27.47 -13.15 3.72
CA ALA A 343 -26.31 -13.90 4.15
C ALA A 343 -26.22 -13.99 5.68
N ALA A 344 -26.44 -12.87 6.38
CA ALA A 344 -26.43 -12.79 7.84
C ALA A 344 -27.48 -13.70 8.49
N ALA A 345 -28.68 -13.81 7.90
CA ALA A 345 -29.73 -14.72 8.37
C ALA A 345 -29.33 -16.21 8.37
N ARG A 346 -28.25 -16.59 7.68
CA ARG A 346 -27.75 -17.97 7.62
C ARG A 346 -26.44 -18.19 8.37
N ARG A 347 -25.68 -17.13 8.61
CA ARG A 347 -24.38 -17.18 9.26
C ARG A 347 -24.09 -15.83 9.91
N ASP A 348 -24.01 -15.83 11.24
CA ASP A 348 -23.63 -14.66 12.01
C ASP A 348 -22.22 -14.17 11.64
N GLY A 349 -22.01 -12.85 11.77
CA GLY A 349 -20.72 -12.19 11.53
C GLY A 349 -20.34 -11.99 10.06
N LEU A 350 -21.27 -12.14 9.11
CA LEU A 350 -21.03 -11.79 7.70
C LEU A 350 -21.38 -10.32 7.44
N HIS A 351 -20.40 -9.43 7.63
CA HIS A 351 -20.52 -8.02 7.32
C HIS A 351 -20.08 -7.70 5.89
N ALA A 352 -20.60 -6.62 5.34
CA ALA A 352 -20.09 -6.10 4.06
C ALA A 352 -18.64 -5.65 4.20
N ASN A 353 -17.84 -5.93 3.18
CA ASN A 353 -16.49 -5.42 3.06
C ASN A 353 -16.41 -4.35 1.96
N VAL A 354 -15.23 -3.72 1.83
CA VAL A 354 -14.98 -2.65 0.86
C VAL A 354 -15.33 -3.04 -0.59
N ASP A 355 -15.19 -4.33 -0.96
CA ASP A 355 -15.48 -4.80 -2.33
C ASP A 355 -16.98 -4.72 -2.65
N LEU A 356 -17.87 -4.96 -1.69
CA LEU A 356 -19.32 -4.80 -1.91
C LEU A 356 -19.70 -3.33 -2.07
N ALA A 357 -19.09 -2.44 -1.30
CA ALA A 357 -19.33 -1.01 -1.43
C ALA A 357 -18.81 -0.47 -2.79
N LEU A 358 -17.64 -0.93 -3.24
CA LEU A 358 -17.14 -0.65 -4.60
C LEU A 358 -18.04 -1.25 -5.69
N ALA A 359 -18.61 -2.44 -5.47
CA ALA A 359 -19.58 -3.01 -6.38
C ALA A 359 -20.81 -2.10 -6.56
N VAL A 360 -21.33 -1.53 -5.46
CA VAL A 360 -22.41 -0.53 -5.55
C VAL A 360 -21.97 0.67 -6.39
N LEU A 361 -20.83 1.29 -6.09
CA LEU A 361 -20.34 2.44 -6.86
C LEU A 361 -20.24 2.13 -8.37
N THR A 362 -19.61 1.01 -8.71
CA THR A 362 -19.35 0.63 -10.10
C THR A 362 -20.64 0.29 -10.86
N VAL A 363 -21.55 -0.45 -10.26
CA VAL A 363 -22.86 -0.77 -10.86
C VAL A 363 -23.69 0.50 -11.04
N SER A 364 -23.78 1.35 -10.01
CA SER A 364 -24.56 2.59 -10.05
C SER A 364 -24.06 3.57 -11.11
N CYS A 365 -22.75 3.63 -11.34
CA CYS A 365 -22.13 4.57 -12.29
C CYS A 365 -21.89 3.96 -13.68
N GLY A 366 -22.41 2.76 -13.95
CA GLY A 366 -22.27 2.10 -15.26
C GLY A 366 -20.82 1.81 -15.63
N MET A 367 -19.99 1.50 -14.63
CA MET A 367 -18.59 1.11 -14.82
C MET A 367 -18.50 -0.40 -15.12
N PRO A 368 -17.46 -0.86 -15.85
CA PRO A 368 -17.26 -2.29 -16.09
C PRO A 368 -16.91 -3.04 -14.80
N ALA A 369 -17.05 -4.37 -14.82
CA ALA A 369 -16.82 -5.21 -13.64
C ALA A 369 -15.38 -5.12 -13.08
N GLU A 370 -14.41 -4.79 -13.94
CA GLU A 370 -13.01 -4.60 -13.62
C GLU A 370 -12.69 -3.23 -12.99
N ALA A 371 -13.66 -2.31 -12.93
CA ALA A 371 -13.42 -0.94 -12.45
C ALA A 371 -12.99 -0.89 -10.99
N GLY A 372 -13.61 -1.68 -10.10
CA GLY A 372 -13.22 -1.72 -8.69
C GLY A 372 -11.77 -2.19 -8.49
N GLU A 373 -11.36 -3.19 -9.26
CA GLU A 373 -9.98 -3.70 -9.27
C GLU A 373 -8.99 -2.65 -9.82
N THR A 374 -9.42 -1.88 -10.82
CA THR A 374 -8.63 -0.77 -11.39
C THR A 374 -8.41 0.34 -10.37
N VAL A 375 -9.48 0.76 -9.67
CA VAL A 375 -9.43 1.74 -8.58
C VAL A 375 -8.49 1.26 -7.47
N PHE A 376 -8.62 -0.01 -7.07
CA PHE A 376 -7.74 -0.61 -6.08
C PHE A 376 -6.27 -0.56 -6.50
N ALA A 377 -5.94 -0.99 -7.72
CA ALA A 377 -4.56 -1.07 -8.19
C ALA A 377 -3.89 0.31 -8.30
N VAL A 378 -4.61 1.30 -8.86
CA VAL A 378 -4.12 2.68 -8.96
C VAL A 378 -3.94 3.28 -7.57
N SER A 379 -4.94 3.15 -6.69
CA SER A 379 -4.87 3.65 -5.33
C SER A 379 -3.70 3.05 -4.53
N ARG A 380 -3.63 1.71 -4.51
CA ARG A 380 -2.67 0.94 -3.70
C ARG A 380 -1.22 1.17 -4.09
N THR A 381 -0.97 1.73 -5.28
CA THR A 381 0.37 2.12 -5.72
C THR A 381 1.03 3.09 -4.72
N ALA A 382 0.27 3.99 -4.08
CA ALA A 382 0.82 4.87 -3.05
C ALA A 382 1.30 4.11 -1.80
N GLY A 383 0.50 3.17 -1.29
CA GLY A 383 0.91 2.30 -0.18
C GLY A 383 2.10 1.41 -0.53
N TRP A 384 2.13 0.85 -1.74
CA TRP A 384 3.28 0.06 -2.20
C TRP A 384 4.58 0.86 -2.21
N ILE A 385 4.56 2.09 -2.70
CA ILE A 385 5.73 2.98 -2.65
C ILE A 385 6.14 3.27 -1.20
N ALA A 386 5.17 3.53 -0.31
CA ALA A 386 5.45 3.76 1.10
C ALA A 386 6.14 2.55 1.75
N HIS A 387 5.62 1.34 1.48
CA HIS A 387 6.23 0.09 1.97
C HIS A 387 7.59 -0.20 1.36
N ALA A 388 7.82 0.17 0.09
CA ALA A 388 9.14 0.06 -0.55
C ALA A 388 10.16 1.02 0.10
N LEU A 389 9.75 2.26 0.41
CA LEU A 389 10.59 3.24 1.11
C LEU A 389 11.04 2.76 2.48
N GLU A 390 10.12 2.23 3.31
CA GLU A 390 10.50 1.63 4.59
C GLU A 390 11.48 0.46 4.39
N GLU A 391 11.28 -0.37 3.36
CA GLU A 391 12.14 -1.50 3.08
C GLU A 391 13.53 -1.12 2.56
N TYR A 392 13.67 -0.01 1.84
CA TYR A 392 14.98 0.50 1.41
C TYR A 392 15.86 0.93 2.59
N GLN A 393 15.25 1.29 3.73
CA GLN A 393 15.96 1.60 4.98
C GLN A 393 16.40 0.36 5.75
N GLU A 394 15.86 -0.82 5.41
CA GLU A 394 16.21 -2.09 6.04
C GLU A 394 17.41 -2.75 5.36
N ARG A 395 18.01 -3.77 6.00
CA ARG A 395 19.16 -4.50 5.43
C ARG A 395 18.80 -5.11 4.05
N PRO A 396 19.65 -4.94 3.02
CA PRO A 396 19.43 -5.59 1.72
C PRO A 396 19.29 -7.11 1.83
N LEU A 397 18.44 -7.69 0.97
CA LEU A 397 18.14 -9.11 0.83
C LEU A 397 17.66 -9.81 2.11
N ARG A 398 17.11 -9.06 3.08
CA ARG A 398 16.60 -9.66 4.32
C ARG A 398 15.38 -10.56 4.12
N MET A 399 14.64 -10.40 3.03
CA MET A 399 13.48 -11.24 2.68
C MET A 399 13.89 -12.42 1.78
N ARG A 400 14.96 -13.12 2.15
CA ARG A 400 15.47 -14.30 1.45
C ARG A 400 15.40 -15.54 2.36
N PRO A 401 14.22 -16.20 2.46
CA PRO A 401 14.10 -17.40 3.28
C PRO A 401 14.89 -18.58 2.66
N SER A 402 15.27 -19.53 3.50
CA SER A 402 15.77 -20.84 3.05
C SER A 402 14.63 -21.84 2.99
N GLY A 403 14.55 -22.61 1.90
CA GLY A 403 13.59 -23.70 1.77
C GLY A 403 13.98 -24.89 2.63
N GLN A 404 12.99 -25.56 3.21
CA GLN A 404 13.19 -26.88 3.83
C GLN A 404 13.08 -27.94 2.74
N TYR A 405 14.22 -28.53 2.35
CA TYR A 405 14.24 -29.53 1.29
C TYR A 405 13.57 -30.83 1.74
N GLN A 406 12.45 -31.18 1.09
CA GLN A 406 11.70 -32.44 1.32
C GLN A 406 11.76 -33.39 0.12
N GLY A 407 12.63 -33.13 -0.85
CA GLY A 407 12.87 -34.03 -1.98
C GLY A 407 13.71 -35.25 -1.60
N PRO A 408 13.94 -36.19 -2.54
CA PRO A 408 14.84 -37.31 -2.34
C PRO A 408 16.24 -36.84 -1.94
N ARG A 409 16.81 -37.41 -0.86
CA ARG A 409 18.15 -36.99 -0.41
C ARG A 409 19.21 -37.30 -1.49
N PRO A 410 20.09 -36.35 -1.81
CA PRO A 410 21.17 -36.56 -2.77
C PRO A 410 22.27 -37.48 -2.20
N PRO A 411 23.08 -38.12 -3.09
CA PRO A 411 22.93 -38.11 -4.54
C PRO A 411 21.85 -39.10 -5.02
N ARG A 412 21.18 -38.75 -6.12
CA ARG A 412 20.46 -39.74 -6.95
C ARG A 412 21.32 -40.09 -8.17
N PRO A 413 21.19 -41.29 -8.74
CA PRO A 413 21.73 -41.59 -10.06
C PRO A 413 21.23 -40.58 -11.10
N LEU A 414 22.03 -40.29 -12.12
CA LEU A 414 21.55 -39.57 -13.29
C LEU A 414 20.37 -40.34 -13.92
N PRO A 415 19.31 -39.64 -14.37
CA PRO A 415 18.15 -40.27 -14.99
C PRO A 415 18.47 -40.94 -16.32
#